data_AF-A0A8C5BU35-F1
#
_entry.id   AF-A0A8C5BU35-F1
#
_cell.length_a   1.000
_cell.length_b   1.000
_cell.length_c   1.000
_cell.angle_alpha   90.00
_cell.angle_beta   90.00
_cell.angle_gamma   90.00
#
_symmetry.space_group_name_H-M   'P 1'
#
loop_
_entity.id
_entity.type
_entity.pdbx_description
1 polymer ?
#
loop_
_entity_poly.entity_id
_entity_poly.type
_entity_poly.pdbx_seq_one_letter_code
_entity_poly.pdbx_strand_id
1 'polypeptide(L)'
;CSSAIRCYSCKDYTASCSKQRDCSYDDACLTLTERGGQTYRQCLKYSDCEYSRLGQMFPQVSVHIICINYIYYICVYYILYIYLLYMYLLYILYMYLLYMYVFIIYIYLCII
;
A
#
# COMPACT_ATOMS: atom_id res chain seq x y z
N CYS A 1 -6.16 9.31 8.52
CA CYS A 1 -5.23 9.22 7.38
C CYS A 1 -5.64 10.26 6.33
N SER A 2 -5.12 11.49 6.43
CA SER A 2 -5.20 12.44 5.33
C SER A 2 -3.86 12.37 4.61
N SER A 3 -3.82 11.62 3.52
CA SER A 3 -2.62 11.43 2.71
C SER A 3 -2.91 12.03 1.36
N ALA A 4 -2.19 13.09 0.99
CA ALA A 4 -2.19 13.57 -0.38
C ALA A 4 -1.60 12.43 -1.24
N ILE A 5 -2.47 11.68 -1.93
CA ILE A 5 -2.01 10.61 -2.82
C ILE A 5 -1.41 11.25 -4.07
N ARG A 6 -0.36 10.64 -4.63
CA ARG A 6 0.24 11.09 -5.90
C ARG A 6 0.00 10.05 -6.96
N CYS A 7 -0.73 10.44 -8.00
CA CYS A 7 -1.03 9.58 -9.14
C CYS A 7 -0.37 10.14 -10.40
N TYR A 8 -0.05 9.25 -11.35
CA TYR A 8 0.29 9.70 -12.69
C TYR A 8 -0.94 10.36 -13.35
N SER A 9 -0.74 11.53 -13.96
CA SER A 9 -1.80 12.31 -14.60
C SER A 9 -1.44 12.58 -16.06
N CYS A 10 -1.89 11.71 -16.95
CA CYS A 10 -1.44 11.71 -18.35
C CYS A 10 -2.32 10.85 -19.23
N LYS A 11 -2.26 11.16 -20.53
CA LYS A 11 -2.97 10.49 -21.60
C LYS A 11 -1.97 10.26 -22.73
N ASP A 12 -1.44 9.04 -22.83
CA ASP A 12 -0.36 8.72 -23.76
C ASP A 12 -0.56 7.33 -24.38
N TYR A 13 0.00 7.13 -25.59
CA TYR A 13 0.04 5.82 -26.27
C TYR A 13 1.25 4.96 -25.87
N THR A 14 2.25 5.55 -25.21
CA THR A 14 3.55 4.91 -24.94
C THR A 14 3.63 4.26 -23.56
N ALA A 15 2.60 4.41 -22.71
CA ALA A 15 2.56 3.99 -21.31
C ALA A 15 3.72 4.53 -20.43
N SER A 16 4.57 5.41 -20.95
CA SER A 16 5.79 5.93 -20.29
C SER A 16 5.55 7.30 -19.66
N CYS A 17 4.46 7.42 -18.91
CA CYS A 17 4.14 8.66 -18.24
C CYS A 17 4.87 8.77 -16.88
N SER A 18 5.59 9.88 -16.70
CA SER A 18 6.35 10.22 -15.50
C SER A 18 5.74 11.37 -14.69
N LYS A 19 4.76 12.09 -15.25
CA LYS A 19 4.13 13.25 -14.60
C LYS A 19 3.18 12.79 -13.51
N GLN A 20 3.58 12.98 -12.26
CA GLN A 20 2.74 12.76 -11.09
C GLN A 20 2.04 14.05 -10.67
N ARG A 21 0.84 13.92 -10.13
CA ARG A 21 0.03 14.99 -9.58
C ARG A 21 -0.51 14.57 -8.22
N ASP A 22 -0.51 15.50 -7.27
CA ASP A 22 -1.19 15.33 -5.99
C ASP A 22 -2.71 15.36 -6.18
N CYS A 23 -3.39 14.33 -5.69
CA CYS A 23 -4.83 14.27 -5.65
C CYS A 23 -5.33 14.80 -4.30
N SER A 24 -6.13 15.87 -4.34
CA SER A 24 -6.61 16.54 -3.13
C SER A 24 -7.87 15.89 -2.55
N TYR A 25 -8.77 15.38 -3.40
CA TYR A 25 -10.08 14.84 -3.01
C TYR A 25 -10.29 13.37 -3.38
N ASP A 26 -9.35 12.80 -4.13
CA ASP A 26 -9.42 11.44 -4.64
C ASP A 26 -8.55 10.51 -3.80
N ASP A 27 -8.97 9.25 -3.65
CA ASP A 27 -8.32 8.23 -2.83
C ASP A 27 -7.74 7.04 -3.63
N ALA A 28 -7.86 7.06 -4.96
CA ALA A 28 -7.29 6.06 -5.84
C ALA A 28 -6.62 6.65 -7.09
N CYS A 29 -5.74 5.83 -7.69
CA CYS A 29 -5.20 6.09 -9.02
C CYS A 29 -5.84 5.14 -10.02
N LEU A 30 -6.41 5.71 -11.08
CA LEU A 30 -6.93 4.97 -12.24
C LEU A 30 -5.80 4.81 -13.26
N THR A 31 -5.64 3.59 -13.79
CA THR A 31 -4.91 3.33 -15.03
C THR A 31 -5.78 2.48 -15.92
N LEU A 32 -6.16 3.02 -17.08
CA LEU A 32 -6.99 2.33 -18.06
C LEU A 32 -6.30 2.36 -19.43
N THR A 33 -6.48 1.30 -20.21
CA THR A 33 -5.99 1.24 -21.58
C THR A 33 -7.15 1.03 -22.54
N GLU A 34 -7.41 1.99 -23.42
CA GLU A 34 -8.43 1.86 -24.46
C GLU A 34 -7.95 0.93 -25.58
N ARG A 35 -8.92 0.37 -26.33
CA ARG A 35 -8.68 -0.61 -27.41
C ARG A 35 -7.80 -0.05 -28.53
N GLY A 36 -7.77 1.27 -28.67
CA GLY A 36 -6.91 2.02 -29.59
C GLY A 36 -5.48 2.25 -29.08
N GLY A 37 -5.07 1.64 -27.97
CA GLY A 37 -3.71 1.76 -27.40
C GLY A 37 -3.46 3.02 -26.57
N GLN A 38 -4.46 3.89 -26.39
CA GLN A 38 -4.34 5.03 -25.48
C GLN A 38 -4.45 4.58 -24.02
N THR A 39 -3.45 4.93 -23.22
CA THR A 39 -3.47 4.74 -21.77
C THR A 39 -3.85 6.05 -21.09
N TYR A 40 -4.85 6.02 -20.20
CA TYR A 40 -5.22 7.15 -19.36
C TYR A 40 -4.85 6.84 -17.91
N ARG A 41 -4.19 7.80 -17.28
CA ARG A 41 -3.86 7.76 -15.86
C ARG A 41 -4.32 9.05 -15.21
N GLN A 42 -5.06 8.94 -14.13
CA GLN A 42 -5.55 10.09 -13.36
C GLN A 42 -5.93 9.72 -11.94
N CYS A 43 -6.07 10.75 -11.11
CA CYS A 43 -6.74 10.67 -9.82
C CYS A 43 -8.22 10.33 -10.02
N LEU A 44 -8.76 9.44 -9.19
CA LEU A 44 -10.17 9.06 -9.17
C LEU A 44 -10.53 8.58 -7.76
N LYS A 45 -11.77 8.75 -7.34
CA LYS A 45 -12.24 8.06 -6.14
C LYS A 45 -12.35 6.55 -6.36
N TYR A 46 -11.97 5.76 -5.39
CA TYR A 46 -12.08 4.30 -5.45
C TYR A 46 -13.53 3.85 -5.66
N SER A 47 -14.50 4.60 -5.10
CA SER A 47 -15.94 4.38 -5.32
C SER A 47 -16.37 4.53 -6.77
N ASP A 48 -15.66 5.37 -7.54
CA ASP A 48 -15.96 5.62 -8.95
C ASP A 48 -15.21 4.65 -9.87
N CYS A 49 -14.35 3.79 -9.31
CA CYS A 49 -13.71 2.70 -10.05
C CYS A 49 -14.62 1.47 -10.20
N GLU A 50 -15.84 1.71 -10.66
CA GLU A 50 -16.75 0.64 -11.07
C GLU A 50 -16.77 0.57 -12.59
N TYR A 51 -16.74 -0.64 -13.14
CA TYR A 51 -16.73 -0.86 -14.60
C TYR A 51 -17.90 -0.15 -15.29
N SER A 52 -19.07 -0.14 -14.64
CA SER A 52 -20.29 0.53 -15.10
C SER A 52 -20.12 2.04 -15.26
N ARG A 53 -19.45 2.70 -14.30
CA ARG A 53 -19.16 4.15 -14.33
C ARG A 53 -18.05 4.48 -15.31
N LEU A 54 -16.99 3.69 -15.32
CA LEU A 54 -15.88 3.84 -16.27
C LEU A 54 -16.33 3.63 -17.71
N GLY A 55 -17.23 2.68 -17.97
CA GLY A 55 -17.80 2.45 -19.30
C GLY A 55 -18.68 3.60 -19.82
N GLN A 56 -19.27 4.39 -18.92
CA GLN A 56 -20.01 5.61 -19.29
C GLN A 56 -19.07 6.78 -19.60
N MET A 57 -17.95 6.91 -18.89
CA MET A 57 -16.95 7.96 -19.15
C MET A 57 -16.02 7.64 -20.32
N PHE A 58 -15.68 6.36 -20.49
CA PHE A 58 -14.77 5.84 -21.50
C PHE A 58 -15.52 4.78 -22.32
N PRO A 59 -16.31 5.17 -23.34
CA PRO A 59 -17.13 4.24 -24.13
C PRO A 59 -16.32 3.19 -24.90
N GLN A 60 -14.99 3.35 -24.96
CA GLN A 60 -14.02 2.44 -25.57
C GLN A 60 -13.16 1.70 -24.51
N VAL A 61 -13.68 1.51 -23.28
CA VAL A 61 -13.01 0.73 -22.23
C VAL A 61 -12.57 -0.62 -22.78
N SER A 62 -11.28 -0.94 -22.65
CA SER A 62 -10.76 -2.22 -23.10
C SER A 62 -9.80 -2.84 -22.10
N VAL A 63 -9.83 -4.17 -22.08
CA VAL A 63 -8.80 -5.17 -21.67
C VAL A 63 -8.16 -5.02 -20.28
N HIS A 64 -7.82 -3.82 -19.83
CA HIS A 64 -7.06 -3.60 -18.61
C HIS A 64 -7.49 -2.30 -17.91
N ILE A 65 -8.19 -2.46 -16.79
CA ILE A 65 -8.51 -1.39 -15.85
C ILE A 65 -7.83 -1.78 -14.54
N ILE A 66 -6.93 -0.93 -14.07
CA ILE A 66 -6.33 -1.05 -12.75
C ILE A 66 -6.76 0.15 -11.93
N CYS A 67 -7.34 -0.12 -10.77
CA CYS A 67 -7.50 0.87 -9.72
C CYS A 67 -6.85 0.37 -8.46
N ILE A 68 -5.92 1.17 -7.96
CA ILE A 68 -5.22 0.88 -6.72
C ILE A 68 -5.74 1.88 -5.69
N ASN A 69 -6.36 1.35 -4.63
CA ASN A 69 -6.62 2.14 -3.42
C ASN A 69 -5.30 2.27 -2.64
N TYR A 70 -4.56 3.35 -2.89
CA TYR A 70 -3.26 3.58 -2.26
C TYR A 70 -3.39 3.74 -0.74
N ILE A 71 -4.49 4.30 -0.26
CA ILE A 71 -4.74 4.46 1.18
C ILE A 71 -4.86 3.09 1.85
N TYR A 72 -5.64 2.16 1.27
CA TYR A 72 -5.76 0.79 1.76
C TYR A 72 -4.42 0.07 1.76
N TYR A 73 -3.67 0.15 0.67
CA TYR A 73 -2.36 -0.50 0.55
C TYR A 73 -1.38 0.02 1.62
N ILE A 74 -1.25 1.35 1.77
CA ILE A 74 -0.41 1.97 2.79
C ILE A 74 -0.88 1.57 4.19
N CYS A 75 -2.19 1.55 4.44
CA CYS A 75 -2.76 1.16 5.73
C CYS A 75 -2.40 -0.29 6.09
N VAL A 76 -2.59 -1.24 5.16
CA VAL A 76 -2.23 -2.65 5.36
C VAL A 76 -0.72 -2.79 5.61
N TYR A 77 0.12 -2.11 4.84
CA TYR A 77 1.56 -2.15 5.02
C TYR A 77 1.98 -1.59 6.39
N TYR A 78 1.36 -0.49 6.82
CA TYR A 78 1.62 0.11 8.12
C TYR A 78 1.17 -0.79 9.28
N ILE A 79 0.00 -1.44 9.15
CA ILE A 79 -0.47 -2.44 10.12
C ILE A 79 0.51 -3.61 10.21
N LEU A 80 0.96 -4.15 9.07
CA LEU A 80 1.94 -5.23 9.02
C LEU A 80 3.27 -4.82 9.68
N TYR A 81 3.73 -3.59 9.42
CA TYR A 81 4.94 -3.05 10.03
C TYR A 81 4.82 -2.95 11.55
N ILE A 82 3.71 -2.42 12.07
CA ILE A 82 3.45 -2.38 13.52
C ILE A 82 3.44 -3.79 14.11
N TYR A 83 2.79 -4.74 13.45
CA TYR A 83 2.76 -6.13 13.90
C TYR A 83 4.16 -6.76 13.97
N LEU A 84 4.98 -6.57 12.93
CA LEU A 84 6.36 -7.04 12.91
C LEU A 84 7.21 -6.40 14.02
N LEU A 85 7.06 -5.09 14.23
CA LEU A 85 7.74 -4.37 15.30
C LEU A 85 7.36 -4.94 16.68
N TYR A 86 6.08 -5.21 16.91
CA TYR A 86 5.61 -5.80 18.16
C TYR A 86 6.20 -7.19 18.42
N MET A 87 6.18 -8.07 17.41
CA MET A 87 6.76 -9.41 17.52
C MET A 87 8.27 -9.36 17.80
N TYR A 88 8.98 -8.42 17.18
CA TYR A 88 10.40 -8.19 17.42
C TYR A 88 10.69 -7.75 18.86
N LEU A 89 9.88 -6.82 19.40
CA LEU A 89 10.01 -6.38 20.80
C LEU A 89 9.72 -7.52 21.78
N LEU A 90 8.70 -8.34 21.53
CA LEU A 90 8.41 -9.54 22.33
C LEU A 90 9.58 -10.53 22.32
N TYR A 91 10.20 -10.74 21.17
CA TYR A 91 11.36 -11.62 21.05
C TYR A 91 12.56 -11.11 21.88
N ILE A 92 12.85 -9.81 21.81
CA ILE A 92 13.90 -9.20 22.65
C ILE A 92 13.60 -9.42 24.14
N LEU A 93 12.37 -9.16 24.56
CA LEU A 93 11.95 -9.35 25.95
C LEU A 93 12.13 -10.80 26.40
N TYR A 94 11.72 -11.76 25.56
CA TYR A 94 11.89 -13.19 25.82
C TYR A 94 13.36 -13.57 26.01
N MET A 95 14.24 -13.11 25.11
CA MET A 95 15.68 -13.39 25.21
C MET A 95 16.31 -12.78 26.47
N TYR A 96 15.88 -11.58 26.84
CA TYR A 96 16.32 -10.94 28.09
C TYR A 96 15.89 -11.73 29.33
N LEU A 97 14.63 -12.18 29.39
CA LEU A 97 14.13 -13.00 30.49
C LEU A 97 14.85 -14.34 30.57
N LEU A 98 15.10 -14.99 29.42
CA LEU A 98 15.85 -16.24 29.34
C LEU A 98 17.28 -16.05 29.87
N TYR A 99 17.95 -14.97 29.48
CA TYR A 99 19.28 -14.63 29.98
C TYR A 99 19.29 -14.45 31.50
N MET A 100 18.35 -13.69 32.04
CA MET A 100 18.23 -13.49 33.49
C MET A 100 17.96 -14.80 34.23
N TYR A 101 17.11 -15.66 33.68
CA TYR A 101 16.82 -16.98 34.25
C TYR A 101 18.07 -17.86 34.31
N VAL A 102 18.84 -17.94 33.21
CA VAL A 102 20.10 -18.72 33.17
C VAL A 102 21.13 -18.14 34.13
N PHE A 103 21.24 -16.81 34.20
CA PHE A 103 22.14 -16.14 35.14
C PHE A 103 21.79 -16.46 36.60
N ILE A 104 20.50 -16.42 36.94
CA ILE A 104 20.01 -16.80 38.28
C ILE A 104 20.35 -18.25 38.59
N ILE A 105 20.07 -19.19 37.68
CA ILE A 105 20.41 -20.62 37.85
C ILE A 105 21.90 -20.80 38.10
N TYR A 106 22.75 -20.14 37.29
CA TYR A 106 24.19 -20.23 37.44
C TYR A 106 24.67 -19.78 38.82
N ILE A 107 24.12 -18.67 39.34
CA ILE A 107 24.41 -18.21 40.70
C ILE A 107 24.00 -19.27 41.74
N TYR A 108 22.80 -19.82 41.63
CA TYR A 108 22.33 -20.86 42.57
C TYR A 108 23.22 -22.11 42.55
N LEU A 109 23.65 -22.57 41.38
CA LEU A 109 24.58 -23.69 41.24
C LEU A 109 25.97 -23.39 41.78
N CYS A 110 26.41 -22.14 41.78
CA CYS A 110 27.72 -21.76 42.30
C CYS A 110 27.74 -21.61 43.83
N ILE A 111 26.58 -21.45 44.46
CA ILE A 111 26.40 -21.32 45.91
C ILE A 111 26.31 -22.68 46.61
N ILE A 112 25.85 -23.73 45.91
CA ILE A 112 25.76 -25.12 46.39
C ILE A 112 27.08 -25.86 46.14
#